data_AF-A0A4S4BQU3-F1
#
_entry.id   AF-A0A4S4BQU3-F1
#
_cell.length_a   1.000
_cell.length_b   1.000
_cell.length_c   1.000
_cell.angle_alpha   90.00
_cell.angle_beta   90.00
_cell.angle_gamma   90.00
#
_symmetry.space_group_name_H-M   'P 1'
#
loop_
_entity.id
_entity.type
_entity.pdbx_description
1 polymer ?
#
loop_
_entity_poly.entity_id
_entity_poly.type
_entity_poly.pdbx_seq_one_letter_code
_entity_poly.pdbx_strand_id
1 'polypeptide(L)'
;MLYFQPEFRNQQGEIINVVDSYGKAIGYLAYLYKGENDLYIMGQLDNPGEKQNFIDITSKYIDGLKKSILGNGEKEPNLCIHLGGEAIDIDNNCDDQNQ
;
A
#
# COMPACT_ATOMS: atom_id res chain seq x y z
N MET A 1 3.05 7.70 14.80
CA MET A 1 2.43 6.35 14.89
C MET A 1 1.56 6.18 13.68
N LEU A 2 1.65 5.03 13.03
CA LEU A 2 0.93 4.73 11.79
C LEU A 2 -0.08 3.61 12.02
N TYR A 3 -1.15 3.63 11.24
CA TYR A 3 -2.23 2.64 11.32
C TYR A 3 -2.62 2.19 9.92
N PHE A 4 -3.11 0.95 9.84
CA PHE A 4 -3.73 0.44 8.62
C PHE A 4 -5.23 0.75 8.62
N GLN A 5 -5.70 1.29 7.50
CA GLN A 5 -7.11 1.53 7.24
C GLN A 5 -7.48 0.84 5.92
N PRO A 6 -8.19 -0.31 5.96
CA PRO A 6 -8.65 -0.99 4.75
C PRO A 6 -9.47 -0.04 3.86
N GLU A 7 -9.15 -0.02 2.57
CA GLU A 7 -9.85 0.84 1.60
C GLU A 7 -10.72 0.00 0.65
N PHE A 8 -10.15 -1.08 0.11
CA PHE A 8 -10.84 -1.95 -0.83
C PHE A 8 -10.32 -3.38 -0.71
N ARG A 9 -11.21 -4.37 -0.80
CA ARG A 9 -10.85 -5.79 -0.79
C ARG A 9 -11.73 -6.59 -1.74
N ASN A 10 -11.14 -7.54 -2.46
CA ASN A 10 -11.85 -8.56 -3.20
C ASN A 10 -11.17 -9.93 -3.07
N GLN A 11 -11.72 -10.95 -3.76
CA GLN A 11 -10.94 -12.13 -4.12
C GLN A 11 -9.94 -11.63 -5.16
N GLN A 12 -8.64 -11.69 -5.01
CA GLN A 12 -7.55 -11.20 -5.89
C GLN A 12 -6.68 -10.18 -5.17
N GLY A 13 -7.16 -9.44 -4.18
CA GLY A 13 -6.30 -8.48 -3.48
C GLY A 13 -6.99 -7.53 -2.52
N GLU A 14 -6.18 -6.62 -2.00
CA GLU A 14 -6.60 -5.56 -1.10
C GLU A 14 -5.75 -4.31 -1.29
N ILE A 15 -6.37 -3.15 -1.06
CA ILE A 15 -5.74 -1.85 -0.91
C ILE A 15 -5.98 -1.39 0.53
N ILE A 16 -4.89 -0.97 1.19
CA ILE A 16 -4.87 -0.57 2.59
C ILE A 16 -4.17 0.78 2.67
N ASN A 17 -4.88 1.78 3.16
CA ASN A 17 -4.28 3.07 3.47
C ASN A 17 -3.38 2.95 4.70
N VAL A 18 -2.26 3.65 4.66
CA VAL A 18 -1.44 3.94 5.84
C VAL A 18 -1.77 5.35 6.28
N VAL A 19 -2.35 5.45 7.46
CA VAL A 19 -2.81 6.72 8.03
C VAL A 19 -2.01 7.10 9.26
N ASP A 20 -1.87 8.40 9.51
CA ASP A 20 -1.29 8.92 10.73
C ASP A 20 -2.29 8.90 11.91
N SER A 21 -1.87 9.39 13.07
CA SER A 21 -2.72 9.48 14.27
C SER A 21 -3.91 10.42 14.15
N TYR A 22 -3.95 11.26 13.13
CA TYR A 22 -5.07 12.17 12.83
C TYR A 22 -6.01 11.59 11.77
N GLY A 23 -5.74 10.38 11.28
CA GLY A 23 -6.52 9.72 10.22
C GLY A 23 -6.18 10.23 8.81
N LYS A 24 -5.12 11.03 8.64
CA LYS A 24 -4.69 11.47 7.32
C LYS A 24 -3.96 10.33 6.61
N ALA A 25 -4.38 10.01 5.39
CA ALA A 25 -3.64 9.10 4.52
C ALA A 25 -2.27 9.70 4.16
N ILE A 26 -1.21 8.94 4.41
CA ILE A 26 0.18 9.32 4.13
C ILE A 26 0.89 8.31 3.22
N GLY A 27 0.14 7.34 2.70
CA GLY A 27 0.64 6.25 1.89
C GLY A 27 -0.36 5.10 1.80
N TYR A 28 0.03 4.04 1.11
CA TYR A 28 -0.77 2.82 0.99
C TYR A 28 0.11 1.59 0.84
N LEU A 29 -0.50 0.43 1.10
CA LEU A 29 -0.03 -0.87 0.67
C LEU A 29 -1.15 -1.54 -0.12
N ALA A 30 -0.81 -2.07 -1.30
CA ALA A 30 -1.70 -2.88 -2.11
C ALA A 30 -1.04 -4.23 -2.33
N TYR A 31 -1.83 -5.30 -2.30
CA TYR A 31 -1.37 -6.60 -2.76
C TYR A 31 -2.37 -7.21 -3.74
N LEU A 32 -1.82 -7.91 -4.72
CA LEU A 32 -2.56 -8.65 -5.72
C LEU A 32 -2.01 -10.06 -5.76
N TYR A 33 -2.89 -11.05 -5.72
CA TYR A 33 -2.52 -12.43 -5.95
C TYR A 33 -3.14 -12.91 -7.26
N LYS A 34 -2.32 -13.55 -8.11
CA LYS A 34 -2.72 -14.07 -9.41
C LYS A 34 -2.43 -15.56 -9.46
N GLY A 35 -3.49 -16.37 -9.59
CA GLY A 35 -3.34 -17.83 -9.56
C GLY A 35 -2.86 -18.34 -8.20
N GLU A 36 -2.28 -19.54 -8.19
CA GLU A 36 -2.02 -20.26 -6.94
C GLU A 36 -0.77 -19.81 -6.18
N ASN A 37 0.14 -19.02 -6.78
CA ASN A 37 1.44 -18.73 -6.14
C ASN A 37 2.13 -17.43 -6.60
N ASP A 38 1.43 -16.49 -7.24
CA ASP A 38 2.04 -15.20 -7.60
C ASP A 38 1.48 -14.11 -6.70
N LEU A 39 2.34 -13.53 -5.87
CA LEU A 39 2.02 -12.41 -4.98
C LEU A 39 2.77 -11.16 -5.44
N TYR A 40 2.02 -10.10 -5.71
CA TYR A 40 2.52 -8.77 -6.02
C TYR A 40 2.16 -7.86 -4.86
N ILE A 41 3.14 -7.09 -4.39
CA ILE A 41 2.96 -6.12 -3.31
C ILE A 41 3.50 -4.80 -3.80
N MET A 42 2.65 -3.78 -3.77
CA MET A 42 3.01 -2.40 -4.04
C MET A 42 2.81 -1.57 -2.79
N GLY A 43 3.72 -0.63 -2.54
CA GLY A 43 3.57 0.34 -1.47
C GLY A 43 4.07 1.71 -1.90
N GLN A 44 3.49 2.72 -1.29
CA GLN A 44 3.88 4.11 -1.45
C GLN A 44 3.79 4.77 -0.08
N LEU A 45 4.82 5.53 0.30
CA LEU A 45 4.79 6.41 1.46
C LEU A 45 5.10 7.83 1.00
N ASP A 46 4.17 8.76 1.20
CA ASP A 46 4.31 10.13 0.71
C ASP A 46 5.17 10.99 1.64
N ASN A 47 5.15 10.70 2.95
CA ASN A 47 5.93 11.42 3.96
C ASN A 47 7.25 10.71 4.30
N PRO A 48 8.42 11.21 3.85
CA PRO A 48 9.70 10.58 4.12
C PRO A 48 10.08 10.52 5.61
N GLY A 49 9.52 11.42 6.43
CA GLY A 49 9.77 11.46 7.88
C GLY A 49 9.24 10.24 8.63
N GLU A 50 8.28 9.51 8.05
CA GLU A 50 7.67 8.33 8.66
C GLU A 50 8.26 7.01 8.13
N LYS A 51 9.37 7.07 7.38
CA LYS A 51 9.99 5.92 6.71
C LYS A 51 10.19 4.71 7.63
N GLN A 52 10.79 4.92 8.80
CA GLN A 52 11.08 3.81 9.71
C GLN A 52 9.80 3.18 10.25
N ASN A 53 8.83 4.00 10.69
CA ASN A 53 7.54 3.52 11.18
C ASN A 53 6.78 2.75 10.09
N PHE A 54 6.85 3.21 8.84
CA PHE A 54 6.25 2.52 7.70
C PHE A 54 6.92 1.17 7.44
N ILE A 55 8.26 1.10 7.46
CA ILE A 55 8.99 -0.17 7.33
C ILE A 55 8.59 -1.12 8.46
N ASP A 56 8.55 -0.65 9.70
CA ASP A 56 8.26 -1.51 10.86
C ASP A 56 6.86 -2.13 10.78
N ILE A 57 5.85 -1.35 10.40
CA ILE A 57 4.46 -1.84 10.32
C ILE A 57 4.23 -2.70 9.07
N THR A 58 4.80 -2.34 7.92
CA THR A 58 4.59 -3.06 6.66
C THR A 58 5.39 -4.36 6.59
N SER A 59 6.60 -4.43 7.16
CA SER A 59 7.43 -5.64 7.09
C SER A 59 6.72 -6.85 7.68
N LYS A 60 6.13 -6.70 8.88
CA LYS A 60 5.40 -7.80 9.54
C LYS A 60 4.12 -8.17 8.83
N TYR A 61 3.48 -7.18 8.19
CA TYR A 61 2.30 -7.42 7.38
C TYR A 61 2.63 -8.23 6.11
N ILE A 62 3.69 -7.84 5.40
CA ILE A 62 4.22 -8.53 4.22
C ILE A 62 4.67 -9.96 4.56
N ASP A 63 5.35 -10.15 5.70
CA ASP A 63 5.72 -11.48 6.19
C ASP A 63 4.49 -12.39 6.37
N GLY A 64 3.40 -11.84 6.90
CA GLY A 64 2.12 -12.53 7.04
C GLY A 64 1.52 -12.91 5.70
N LEU A 65 1.44 -11.97 4.76
CA LEU A 65 0.94 -12.20 3.41
C LEU A 65 1.73 -13.28 2.68
N LYS A 66 3.06 -13.22 2.75
CA LYS A 66 3.96 -14.23 2.17
C LYS A 66 3.62 -15.62 2.69
N LYS A 67 3.53 -15.80 4.00
CA LYS A 67 3.21 -17.11 4.60
C LYS A 67 1.83 -17.61 4.21
N SER A 68 0.84 -16.73 4.15
CA SER A 68 -0.54 -17.11 3.83
C SER A 68 -0.77 -17.45 2.36
N ILE A 69 -0.06 -16.79 1.45
CA ILE A 69 -0.29 -16.91 -0.01
C ILE A 69 0.76 -17.78 -0.69
N LEU A 70 2.04 -17.63 -0.32
CA LEU A 70 3.17 -18.37 -0.92
C LEU A 70 3.56 -19.61 -0.10
N GLY A 71 3.01 -19.77 1.11
CA GLY A 71 3.35 -20.85 2.03
C GLY A 71 4.70 -20.68 2.71
N ASN A 72 5.25 -21.79 3.23
CA ASN A 72 6.54 -21.83 3.94
C ASN A 72 7.73 -22.15 3.01
N GLY A 73 7.55 -22.04 1.70
CA GLY A 73 8.60 -22.29 0.71
C GLY A 73 9.55 -21.10 0.51
N GLU A 74 10.50 -21.24 -0.42
CA GLU A 74 11.48 -20.20 -0.77
C GLU A 74 10.93 -19.13 -1.74
N LYS A 75 9.63 -19.17 -2.08
CA LYS A 75 9.03 -18.19 -2.99
C LYS A 75 8.92 -16.83 -2.32
N GLU A 76 9.44 -15.80 -2.99
CA GLU A 76 9.33 -14.40 -2.58
C GLU A 76 8.25 -13.67 -3.39
N PRO A 77 7.57 -12.68 -2.81
CA PRO A 77 6.66 -11.81 -3.55
C PRO A 77 7.42 -10.88 -4.48
N ASN A 78 6.75 -10.44 -5.54
CA ASN A 78 7.18 -9.30 -6.33
C ASN A 78 6.86 -8.02 -5.54
N LEU A 79 7.86 -7.43 -4.90
CA LEU A 79 7.71 -6.28 -4.00
C LEU A 79 8.24 -4.99 -4.64
N CYS A 80 7.42 -3.95 -4.65
CA CYS A 80 7.81 -2.62 -5.08
C CYS A 80 7.30 -1.58 -4.08
N ILE A 81 8.20 -0.95 -3.31
CA ILE A 81 7.85 0.10 -2.35
C ILE A 81 8.54 1.39 -2.76
N HIS A 82 7.74 2.43 -2.94
CA HIS A 82 8.19 3.77 -3.26
C HIS A 82 8.13 4.68 -2.03
N LEU A 83 9.07 5.63 -1.97
CA LEU A 83 9.19 6.60 -0.90
C LEU A 83 9.23 8.01 -1.51
N GLY A 84 8.33 8.86 -1.05
CA GLY A 84 8.12 10.19 -1.59
C GLY A 84 7.27 10.15 -2.86
N GLY A 85 6.58 11.25 -3.11
CA GLY A 85 5.71 11.42 -4.28
C GLY A 85 5.01 12.76 -4.18
N GLU A 86 4.72 13.36 -5.32
CA GLU A 86 3.75 14.46 -5.37
C GLU A 86 2.37 13.85 -5.59
N ALA A 87 1.41 14.22 -4.74
CA ALA A 87 0.02 13.88 -4.98
C ALA A 87 -0.42 14.59 -6.27
N ILE A 88 -0.77 13.80 -7.29
CA ILE A 88 -1.40 14.34 -8.49
C ILE A 88 -2.90 14.33 -8.22
N ASP A 89 -3.51 15.51 -8.23
CA ASP A 89 -4.96 15.63 -8.12
C ASP A 89 -5.60 15.18 -9.43
N ILE A 90 -6.26 14.02 -9.41
CA ILE A 90 -6.96 13.44 -10.57
C ILE A 90 -8.41 13.92 -10.60
N ASP A 91 -8.92 14.47 -9.49
CA ASP A 91 -10.26 15.07 -9.35
C ASP A 91 -10.25 16.57 -9.69
N ASN A 92 -9.44 16.97 -10.67
CA ASN A 92 -9.72 18.19 -11.40
C ASN A 92 -11.02 17.97 -12.20
N ASN A 93 -12.16 18.33 -11.62
CA ASN A 93 -13.26 18.82 -12.44
C ASN A 93 -12.65 19.92 -13.33
N CYS A 94 -12.40 19.58 -14.58
CA CYS A 94 -12.14 20.52 -15.66
C CYS A 94 -13.37 21.42 -15.82
N ASP A 95 -13.53 22.39 -14.92
CA ASP A 95 -14.31 23.59 -15.18
C ASP A 95 -13.31 24.72 -15.43
N ASP A 96 -12.61 24.62 -16.57
CA ASP A 96 -12.34 25.80 -17.37
C ASP A 96 -13.69 26.37 -17.83
N GLN A 97 -14.29 27.18 -16.98
CA GLN A 97 -15.32 28.14 -17.38
C GLN A 97 -14.82 29.51 -16.95
N ASN A 98 -14.09 30.14 -17.87
CA ASN A 98 -13.94 31.58 -17.95
C ASN A 98 -15.23 32.29 -17.50
N GLN A 99 -15.12 33.16 -16.50
CA GLN A 99 -15.94 34.38 -16.38
C GLN A 99 -15.12 35.50 -15.74
#